data_AF-A0A2V7ZNT6-F1
#
_entry.id   AF-A0A2V7ZNT6-F1
#
_cell.length_a   1.000
_cell.length_b   1.000
_cell.length_c   1.000
_cell.angle_alpha   90.00
_cell.angle_beta   90.00
_cell.angle_gamma   90.00
#
_symmetry.space_group_name_H-M   'P 1'
#
loop_
_entity.id
_entity.type
_entity.pdbx_description
1 polymer ?
#
loop_
_entity_poly.entity_id
_entity_poly.type
_entity_poly.pdbx_seq_one_letter_code
_entity_poly.pdbx_strand_id
1 'polypeptide(L)' 'MTNEITRPITEFLERVITALGINASVSTEETSDGPRLNVTGDEAELLVRHRGEPLKALQHVVDMSFGRTLSDEKRVFVD' A
#
# COMPACT_ATOMS: atom_id res chain seq x y z
N MET A 1 7.82 -1.61 17.42
CA MET A 1 6.36 -1.47 17.46
C MET A 1 5.79 -1.00 16.11
N THR A 2 6.12 0.20 15.58
CA THR A 2 5.54 0.66 14.28
C THR A 2 5.89 -0.23 13.08
N ASN A 3 7.15 -0.69 13.00
CA ASN A 3 7.63 -1.58 11.93
C ASN A 3 6.99 -3.00 11.97
N GLU A 4 6.38 -3.40 13.09
CA GLU A 4 5.71 -4.71 13.20
C GLU A 4 4.31 -4.69 12.59
N ILE A 5 3.65 -3.53 12.56
CA ILE A 5 2.31 -3.38 11.97
C ILE A 5 2.41 -3.14 10.46
N THR A 6 3.39 -2.35 10.00
CA THR A 6 3.55 -2.03 8.58
C THR A 6 4.03 -3.22 7.77
N ARG A 7 4.92 -4.05 8.31
CA ARG A 7 5.47 -5.21 7.61
C ARG A 7 4.40 -6.18 7.04
N PRO A 8 3.39 -6.65 7.81
CA PRO A 8 2.31 -7.47 7.27
C PRO A 8 1.54 -6.80 6.12
N ILE A 9 1.41 -5.47 6.15
CA ILE A 9 0.69 -4.69 5.14
C ILE A 9 1.54 -4.56 3.87
N THR A 10 2.84 -4.29 4.01
CA THR A 10 3.81 -4.29 2.92
C THR A 10 3.85 -5.66 2.23
N GLU A 11 4.02 -6.74 3.00
CA GLU A 11 4.06 -8.11 2.47
C GLU A 11 2.73 -8.49 1.77
N PHE A 12 1.59 -8.02 2.29
CA PHE A 12 0.30 -8.21 1.65
C PHE A 12 0.22 -7.47 0.30
N LEU A 13 0.59 -6.18 0.27
CA LEU A 13 0.52 -5.37 -0.95
C LEU A 13 1.45 -5.90 -2.03
N GLU A 14 2.68 -6.31 -1.67
CA GLU A 14 3.62 -6.95 -2.58
C GLU A 14 3.05 -8.23 -3.21
N ARG A 15 2.38 -9.07 -2.42
CA ARG A 15 1.73 -10.29 -2.92
C ARG A 15 0.59 -9.97 -3.88
N VAL A 16 -0.21 -8.94 -3.60
CA VAL A 16 -1.30 -8.51 -4.49
C VAL A 16 -0.74 -8.00 -5.82
N ILE A 17 0.26 -7.11 -5.79
CA ILE A 17 0.92 -6.56 -6.99
C ILE A 17 1.53 -7.69 -7.82
N THR A 18 2.22 -8.63 -7.17
CA THR A 18 2.80 -9.81 -7.82
C THR A 18 1.72 -10.70 -8.45
N ALA A 19 0.60 -10.92 -7.76
CA ALA A 19 -0.51 -11.74 -8.26
C ALA A 19 -1.22 -11.09 -9.47
N LEU A 20 -1.16 -9.77 -9.59
CA LEU A 20 -1.61 -9.02 -10.78
C LEU A 20 -0.60 -9.08 -11.93
N GLY A 21 0.58 -9.68 -11.73
CA GLY A 21 1.63 -9.78 -12.73
C GLY A 21 2.37 -8.46 -12.98
N ILE A 22 2.32 -7.52 -12.03
CA ILE A 22 2.95 -6.20 -12.15
C ILE A 22 4.33 -6.25 -11.48
N ASN A 23 5.37 -5.89 -12.22
CA ASN A 23 6.73 -5.76 -11.71
C ASN A 23 6.92 -4.41 -11.00
N ALA A 24 6.62 -4.39 -9.71
CA ALA A 24 6.86 -3.26 -8.82
C ALA A 24 7.26 -3.73 -7.42
N SER A 25 7.91 -2.84 -6.68
CA SER A 25 8.35 -3.02 -5.30
C SER A 25 7.60 -2.08 -4.37
N VAL A 26 7.48 -2.46 -3.10
CA VAL A 26 6.82 -1.65 -2.07
C VAL A 26 7.85 -1.24 -1.02
N SER A 27 7.92 0.05 -0.72
CA SER A 27 8.73 0.57 0.39
C SER A 27 7.83 1.34 1.36
N THR A 28 8.21 1.40 2.63
CA THR A 28 7.41 2.10 3.65
C THR A 28 8.14 3.35 4.13
N GLU A 29 7.43 4.46 4.16
CA GLU A 29 7.85 5.74 4.71
C GLU A 29 6.91 6.12 5.86
N GLU A 30 7.47 6.49 7.01
CA GLU A 30 6.69 6.96 8.16
C GLU A 30 6.42 8.46 8.01
N THR A 31 5.15 8.86 8.04
CA THR A 31 4.73 10.26 7.96
C THR A 31 3.92 10.67 9.19
N SER A 32 3.62 11.97 9.34
CA SER A 32 2.78 12.48 10.43
C SER A 32 1.37 11.88 10.44
N ASP A 33 0.85 11.55 9.26
CA ASP A 33 -0.54 11.14 9.07
C ASP A 33 -0.67 9.61 9.12
N GLY A 34 0.47 8.91 9.16
CA GLY A 34 0.58 7.45 9.18
C GLY A 34 1.61 6.91 8.19
N PRO A 35 1.81 5.59 8.15
CA PRO A 35 2.73 4.96 7.22
C PRO A 35 2.23 5.06 5.77
N ARG A 36 3.13 5.41 4.86
CA ARG A 36 2.91 5.46 3.41
C ARG A 36 3.69 4.32 2.74
N LEU A 37 3.00 3.51 1.96
CA LEU A 37 3.54 2.40 1.18
C LEU A 37 3.72 2.91 -0.25
N ASN A 38 4.96 3.24 -0.58
CA ASN A 38 5.37 3.74 -1.89
C ASN A 38 5.61 2.55 -2.83
N VAL A 39 4.82 2.48 -3.91
CA VAL A 39 4.91 1.48 -4.98
C VAL A 39 5.76 2.05 -6.12
N THR A 40 6.92 1.44 -6.35
CA THR A 40 7.88 1.92 -7.36
C THR A 40 8.40 0.77 -8.22
N GLY A 41 8.72 1.05 -9.48
CA GLY A 41 9.24 0.06 -10.42
C GLY A 41 8.83 0.36 -11.86
N ASP A 42 9.36 -0.42 -12.80
CA ASP A 42 9.17 -0.21 -14.24
C ASP A 42 7.70 -0.28 -14.67
N GLU A 43 6.89 -1.09 -13.98
CA GLU A 43 5.46 -1.24 -14.29
C GLU A 43 4.54 -0.56 -13.27
N ALA A 44 5.07 0.19 -12.30
CA ALA A 44 4.27 0.93 -11.32
C ALA A 44 3.34 1.96 -12.00
N GLU A 45 3.72 2.46 -13.18
CA GLU A 45 2.87 3.35 -13.99
C GLU A 45 1.50 2.73 -14.35
N LEU A 46 1.37 1.40 -14.40
CA LEU A 46 0.10 0.72 -14.65
C LEU A 46 -0.94 1.05 -13.57
N LEU A 47 -0.49 1.29 -12.33
CA LEU A 47 -1.36 1.54 -11.19
C LEU A 47 -1.95 2.95 -11.18
N VAL A 48 -1.29 3.91 -11.84
CA VAL A 48 -1.74 5.31 -11.94
C VAL A 48 -2.54 5.61 -13.22
N ARG A 49 -2.71 4.62 -14.12
CA ARG A 49 -3.58 4.71 -15.29
C ARG A 49 -5.05 4.92 -14.89
N HIS A 50 -5.87 5.31 -15.86
CA HIS A 50 -7.30 5.56 -15.65
C HIS A 50 -7.58 6.50 -14.45
N ARG A 51 -6.80 7.59 -14.35
CA ARG A 51 -6.90 8.57 -13.25
C ARG A 51 -6.65 7.97 -11.85
N GLY A 52 -5.71 7.02 -11.79
CA GLY A 52 -5.31 6.32 -10.57
C GLY A 52 -6.36 5.38 -10.00
N GLU A 53 -7.32 4.91 -10.80
CA GLU A 53 -8.33 3.95 -10.36
C GLU A 53 -7.71 2.65 -9.77
N PRO A 54 -6.69 2.02 -10.38
CA PRO A 54 -6.07 0.84 -9.80
C PRO A 54 -5.40 1.12 -8.44
N LEU A 55 -4.64 2.22 -8.32
CA LEU A 55 -4.01 2.61 -7.05
C LEU A 55 -5.06 2.87 -5.95
N LYS A 56 -6.17 3.54 -6.29
CA LYS A 56 -7.31 3.74 -5.37
C LYS A 56 -7.96 2.42 -4.95
N ALA A 57 -8.06 1.45 -5.86
CA ALA A 57 -8.58 0.13 -5.54
C ALA A 57 -7.65 -0.60 -4.57
N LEU A 58 -6.33 -0.54 -4.78
CA LEU A 58 -5.35 -1.10 -3.84
C LEU A 58 -5.42 -0.44 -2.46
N GLN A 59 -5.49 0.89 -2.39
CA GLN A 59 -5.74 1.63 -1.15
C GLN A 59 -6.98 1.10 -0.44
N HIS A 60 -8.10 0.94 -1.15
CA HIS A 60 -9.34 0.44 -0.58
C HIS A 60 -9.21 -0.99 -0.04
N VAL A 61 -8.52 -1.87 -0.76
CA VAL A 61 -8.26 -3.25 -0.32
C VAL A 61 -7.40 -3.27 0.95
N VAL A 62 -6.37 -2.41 1.04
CA VAL A 62 -5.54 -2.26 2.24
C VAL A 62 -6.36 -1.74 3.41
N ASP A 63 -7.17 -0.70 3.22
CA ASP A 63 -8.06 -0.16 4.26
C ASP A 63 -9.03 -1.21 4.79
N MET A 64 -9.63 -2.02 3.90
CA MET A 64 -10.57 -3.08 4.28
C MET A 64 -9.89 -4.22 5.04
N SER A 65 -8.64 -4.52 4.71
CA SER A 65 -7.90 -5.65 5.29
C SER A 65 -7.24 -5.29 6.63
N PHE A 66 -6.76 -4.05 6.78
CA PHE A 66 -5.92 -3.64 7.91
C PHE A 66 -6.39 -2.38 8.65
N GLY A 67 -7.44 -1.69 8.19
CA GLY A 67 -7.89 -0.44 8.79
C GLY A 67 -8.28 -0.56 10.26
N ARG A 68 -8.74 -1.74 10.71
CA ARG A 68 -9.10 -2.01 12.12
C ARG A 68 -7.92 -2.35 13.03
N THR A 69 -6.74 -2.62 12.45
CA THR A 69 -5.52 -2.97 13.18
C THR A 69 -4.68 -1.74 13.53
N LEU A 70 -5.01 -0.58 12.95
CA LEU A 70 -4.36 0.69 13.24
C LEU A 70 -5.05 1.38 14.42
N SER A 71 -4.30 2.19 15.18
CA SER A 71 -4.89 3.09 16.17
C SER A 71 -5.85 4.08 15.51
N ASP A 72 -6.91 4.50 16.20
CA ASP A 72 -8.00 5.34 15.67
C ASP A 72 -7.56 6.63 14.92
N GLU A 73 -6.36 7.14 15.19
CA GLU A 73 -5.81 8.36 14.58
C GLU A 73 -4.88 8.11 13.38
N LYS A 74 -4.56 6.85 13.04
CA LYS A 74 -3.59 6.52 12.00
C LYS A 74 -4.23 5.75 10.86
N ARG A 75 -3.91 6.16 9.63
CA ARG A 75 -4.26 5.45 8.41
C ARG A 75 -3.01 5.05 7.64
N VAL A 76 -3.13 3.96 6.88
CA VAL A 76 -2.09 3.54 5.93
C VAL A 76 -2.41 4.12 4.56
N PHE A 77 -1.42 4.68 3.90
CA PHE A 77 -1.54 5.22 2.54
C PHE A 77 -0.82 4.33 1.54
N VAL A 78 -1.46 4.04 0.40
CA VAL A 78 -0.83 3.40 -0.76
C VAL A 78 -0.57 4.50 -1.78
N ASP A 79 0.69 4.66 -2.18
CA ASP A 79 1.16 5.73 -3.05
C ASP A 79 1.99 5.20 -4.22
#